data_AF-A0A8J8BNZ3-F1
#
_entry.id   AF-A0A8J8BNZ3-F1
#
_cell.length_a   1.000
_cell.length_b   1.000
_cell.length_c   1.000
_cell.angle_alpha   90.00
_cell.angle_beta   90.00
_cell.angle_gamma   90.00
#
_symmetry.space_group_name_H-M   'P 1'
#
loop_
_entity.id
_entity.type
_entity.pdbx_description
1 polymer ?
#
loop_
_entity_poly.entity_id
_entity_poly.type
_entity_poly.pdbx_seq_one_letter_code
_entity_poly.pdbx_strand_id
1 'polypeptide(L)'
;MQLTLRGTLPKLEKEEQEQIDNLMRVYQSTKRYSFNRLLEERKLNELKKEVMAKFSLNARYSYAAINDAERIIKSQKELIKEEVYETKEKLKKSRKKLEKVKAPLKRKGICTRIDKLTTKLNRYEKHLKEGTIPKVIFGGKKNFMKLQKGKITKEEWKKLRSSAFYSVGGKIDGGNQNLRITYIEDNM
;
A
#
# COMPACT_ATOMS: atom_id res chain seq x y z
N MET A 1 5.02 9.75 -19.44
CA MET A 1 6.37 9.38 -18.96
C MET A 1 6.42 9.63 -17.45
N GLN A 2 6.78 8.63 -16.64
CA GLN A 2 6.96 8.80 -15.19
C GLN A 2 8.44 8.99 -14.90
N LEU A 3 8.82 10.14 -14.36
CA LEU A 3 10.20 10.44 -13.95
C LEU A 3 10.32 10.20 -12.44
N THR A 4 11.37 9.49 -12.02
CA THR A 4 11.69 9.32 -10.59
C THR A 4 13.03 9.98 -10.32
N LEU A 5 13.02 10.98 -9.44
CA LEU A 5 14.22 11.68 -8.98
C LEU A 5 14.53 11.21 -7.56
N ARG A 6 15.82 11.01 -7.26
CA ARG A 6 16.30 10.79 -5.90
C ARG A 6 16.79 12.12 -5.36
N GLY A 7 16.36 12.47 -4.15
CA GLY A 7 16.83 13.65 -3.43
C GLY A 7 17.21 13.27 -2.02
N THR A 8 18.04 14.11 -1.40
CA THR A 8 18.38 14.04 0.02
C THR A 8 17.59 15.11 0.76
N LEU A 9 17.17 14.80 1.98
CA LEU A 9 16.75 15.85 2.90
C LEU A 9 18.03 16.42 3.53
N PRO A 10 18.18 17.77 3.59
CA PRO A 10 19.29 18.36 4.32
C PRO A 10 19.22 17.94 5.79
N LYS A 11 20.32 18.14 6.53
CA LYS A 11 20.31 17.91 7.97
C LYS A 11 19.24 18.82 8.59
N LEU A 12 18.21 18.21 9.15
CA LEU A 12 17.10 18.90 9.79
C LEU A 12 17.42 19.13 11.27
N GLU A 13 17.02 20.29 11.76
CA GLU A 13 16.95 20.52 13.19
C GLU A 13 15.88 19.61 13.82
N LYS A 14 16.01 19.34 15.11
CA LYS A 14 15.13 18.40 15.82
C LYS A 14 13.65 18.79 15.67
N GLU A 15 13.34 20.08 15.75
CA GLU A 15 11.97 20.58 15.63
C GLU A 15 11.40 20.36 14.22
N GLU A 16 12.18 20.62 13.18
CA GLU A 16 11.77 20.40 11.78
C GLU A 16 11.50 18.92 11.51
N GLN A 17 12.35 18.04 12.04
CA GLN A 17 12.16 16.59 11.97
C GLN A 17 10.85 16.16 12.65
N GLU A 18 10.56 16.69 13.84
CA GLU A 18 9.31 16.40 14.57
C GLU A 18 8.08 16.88 13.79
N GLN A 19 8.15 18.04 13.16
CA GLN A 19 7.07 18.56 12.31
C GLN A 19 6.79 17.67 11.10
N ILE A 20 7.84 17.23 10.39
CA ILE A 20 7.71 16.33 9.24
C ILE A 20 7.18 14.97 9.67
N ASP A 21 7.70 14.40 10.76
CA ASP A 21 7.23 13.13 11.30
C ASP A 21 5.76 13.19 11.71
N ASN A 22 5.33 14.29 12.32
CA ASN A 22 3.93 14.52 12.66
C ASN A 22 3.05 14.63 11.41
N LEU A 23 3.50 15.38 10.39
CA LEU A 23 2.79 15.50 9.11
C LEU A 23 2.61 14.12 8.46
N MET A 24 3.68 13.33 8.34
CA MET A 24 3.61 11.97 7.77
C MET A 24 2.70 11.05 8.60
N ARG A 25 2.78 11.14 9.93
CA ARG A 25 1.93 10.36 10.85
C ARG A 25 0.46 10.66 10.66
N VAL A 26 0.08 11.94 10.62
CA VAL A 26 -1.31 12.39 10.43
C VAL A 26 -1.76 12.01 9.02
N TYR A 27 -0.99 12.32 7.99
CA TYR A 27 -1.28 11.97 6.60
C TYR A 27 -1.57 10.46 6.41
N GLN A 28 -0.69 9.60 6.91
CA GLN A 28 -0.86 8.15 6.78
C GLN A 28 -2.04 7.65 7.61
N SER A 29 -2.38 8.32 8.71
CA SER A 29 -3.60 8.00 9.47
C SER A 29 -4.85 8.36 8.69
N THR A 30 -4.88 9.54 8.09
CA THR A 30 -5.93 9.99 7.19
C THR A 30 -6.12 9.02 6.03
N LYS A 31 -5.04 8.62 5.34
CA LYS A 31 -5.11 7.66 4.24
C LYS A 31 -5.74 6.34 4.65
N ARG A 32 -5.29 5.76 5.77
CA ARG A 32 -5.85 4.49 6.27
C ARG A 32 -7.32 4.62 6.64
N TYR A 33 -7.68 5.77 7.22
CA TYR A 33 -9.06 6.09 7.54
C TYR A 33 -9.91 6.12 6.28
N SER A 34 -9.52 6.93 5.31
CA SER A 34 -10.19 7.06 4.01
C SER A 34 -10.29 5.72 3.29
N PHE A 35 -9.22 4.92 3.29
CA PHE A 35 -9.23 3.58 2.70
C PHE A 35 -10.34 2.69 3.27
N ASN A 36 -10.49 2.64 4.60
CA ASN A 36 -11.56 1.84 5.21
C ASN A 36 -12.94 2.40 4.89
N ARG A 37 -13.13 3.73 4.95
CA ARG A 37 -14.41 4.37 4.62
C ARG A 37 -14.83 4.16 3.17
N LEU A 38 -13.87 4.17 2.24
CA LEU A 38 -14.12 3.90 0.81
C LEU A 38 -14.52 2.44 0.57
N LEU A 39 -13.97 1.50 1.34
CA LEU A 39 -14.39 0.09 1.29
C LEU A 39 -15.80 -0.13 1.87
N GLU A 40 -16.25 0.76 2.75
CA GLU A 40 -17.62 0.81 3.29
C GLU A 40 -18.56 1.64 2.39
N GLU A 41 -18.14 1.96 1.16
CA GLU A 41 -18.93 2.68 0.15
C GLU A 41 -19.41 4.08 0.61
N ARG A 42 -18.68 4.73 1.53
CA ARG A 42 -18.97 6.11 1.94
C ARG A 42 -18.85 7.07 0.76
N LYS A 43 -19.79 8.02 0.67
CA LYS A 43 -19.79 9.06 -0.36
C LYS A 43 -18.58 9.98 -0.21
N LEU A 44 -17.93 10.26 -1.34
CA LEU A 44 -16.69 11.05 -1.39
C LEU A 44 -16.85 12.46 -0.77
N ASN A 45 -17.98 13.12 -1.02
CA ASN A 45 -18.22 14.48 -0.51
C ASN A 45 -18.36 14.53 1.02
N GLU A 46 -18.97 13.51 1.62
CA GLU A 46 -19.08 13.37 3.07
C GLU A 46 -17.72 13.04 3.68
N LEU A 47 -17.00 12.09 3.06
CA LEU A 47 -15.66 11.68 3.50
C LEU A 47 -14.66 12.84 3.52
N LYS A 48 -14.72 13.72 2.51
CA LYS A 48 -13.88 14.94 2.46
C LYS A 48 -14.08 15.83 3.68
N LYS A 49 -15.34 16.13 4.03
CA LYS A 49 -15.68 16.96 5.20
C LYS A 49 -15.24 16.28 6.49
N GLU A 50 -15.50 14.99 6.62
CA GLU A 50 -15.16 14.18 7.80
C GLU A 50 -13.65 14.12 8.04
N VAL A 51 -12.87 13.85 6.98
CA VAL A 51 -11.42 13.77 7.06
C VAL A 51 -10.80 15.10 7.49
N MET A 52 -11.27 16.20 6.90
CA MET A 52 -10.77 17.54 7.24
C MET A 52 -11.05 17.89 8.70
N ALA A 53 -12.28 17.62 9.18
CA ALA A 53 -12.66 17.85 10.57
C ALA A 53 -11.86 16.97 11.56
N LYS A 54 -11.58 15.72 11.19
CA LYS A 54 -10.98 14.72 12.09
C LYS A 54 -9.47 14.82 12.22
N PHE A 55 -8.77 15.18 11.16
CA PHE A 55 -7.31 15.11 11.10
C PHE A 55 -6.62 16.47 11.03
N SER A 56 -7.38 17.57 11.01
CA SER A 56 -6.87 18.95 10.94
C SER A 56 -5.84 19.19 9.84
N LEU A 57 -5.89 18.38 8.77
CA LEU A 57 -5.08 18.56 7.58
C LEU A 57 -5.75 19.57 6.67
N ASN A 58 -4.96 20.43 6.03
CA ASN A 58 -5.47 21.30 4.98
C ASN A 58 -6.17 20.47 3.87
N ALA A 59 -7.10 21.12 3.15
CA ALA A 59 -7.93 20.46 2.15
C ALA A 59 -7.10 19.71 1.10
N ARG A 60 -5.97 20.29 0.66
CA ARG A 60 -5.10 19.69 -0.36
C ARG A 60 -4.47 18.37 0.11
N TYR A 61 -3.94 18.30 1.33
CA TYR A 61 -3.40 17.06 1.89
C TYR A 61 -4.48 16.04 2.25
N SER A 62 -5.62 16.51 2.75
CA SER A 62 -6.80 15.67 3.00
C SER A 62 -7.25 14.96 1.71
N TYR A 63 -7.39 15.72 0.61
CA TYR A 63 -7.80 15.18 -0.68
C TYR A 63 -6.72 14.29 -1.29
N ALA A 64 -5.45 14.64 -1.15
CA ALA A 64 -4.34 13.78 -1.59
C ALA A 64 -4.34 12.43 -0.85
N ALA A 65 -4.63 12.40 0.45
CA ALA A 65 -4.73 11.15 1.22
C ALA A 65 -5.91 10.28 0.80
N ILE A 66 -7.06 10.90 0.45
CA ILE A 66 -8.22 10.18 -0.10
C ILE A 66 -7.87 9.60 -1.47
N ASN A 67 -7.28 10.39 -2.37
CA ASN A 67 -6.85 9.92 -3.69
C ASN A 67 -5.80 8.79 -3.57
N ASP A 68 -4.81 8.90 -2.69
CA ASP A 68 -3.85 7.82 -2.42
C ASP A 68 -4.57 6.53 -1.97
N ALA A 69 -5.57 6.64 -1.09
CA ALA A 69 -6.40 5.51 -0.69
C ALA A 69 -7.19 4.89 -1.87
N GLU A 70 -7.84 5.70 -2.71
CA GLU A 70 -8.56 5.24 -3.92
C GLU A 70 -7.62 4.53 -4.89
N ARG A 71 -6.42 5.08 -5.11
CA ARG A 71 -5.39 4.48 -5.98
C ARG A 71 -4.93 3.13 -5.45
N ILE A 72 -4.78 2.98 -4.13
CA ILE A 72 -4.48 1.68 -3.52
C ILE A 72 -5.60 0.68 -3.80
N ILE A 73 -6.87 1.06 -3.59
CA ILE A 73 -8.01 0.17 -3.87
C ILE A 73 -8.04 -0.24 -5.34
N LYS A 74 -7.91 0.73 -6.26
CA LYS A 74 -7.87 0.48 -7.71
C LYS A 74 -6.73 -0.46 -8.07
N SER A 75 -5.53 -0.20 -7.55
CA SER A 75 -4.37 -1.07 -7.77
C SER A 75 -4.60 -2.49 -7.26
N GLN A 76 -5.21 -2.66 -6.08
CA GLN A 76 -5.53 -3.99 -5.56
C GLN A 76 -6.56 -4.72 -6.44
N LYS A 77 -7.58 -4.01 -6.94
CA LYS A 77 -8.58 -4.60 -7.86
C LYS A 77 -7.95 -5.11 -9.16
N GLU A 78 -7.03 -4.34 -9.76
CA GLU A 78 -6.32 -4.79 -10.96
C GLU A 78 -5.35 -5.94 -10.66
N LEU A 79 -4.60 -5.86 -9.56
CA LEU A 79 -3.65 -6.90 -9.16
C LEU A 79 -4.31 -8.26 -8.94
N ILE A 80 -5.56 -8.30 -8.46
CA ILE A 80 -6.29 -9.57 -8.29
C ILE A 80 -6.46 -10.30 -9.62
N LYS A 81 -6.75 -9.58 -10.71
CA LYS A 81 -6.94 -10.19 -12.05
C LYS A 81 -5.65 -10.85 -12.52
N GLU A 82 -4.53 -10.15 -12.37
CA GLU A 82 -3.20 -10.65 -12.70
C GLU A 82 -2.82 -11.87 -11.83
N GLU A 83 -3.06 -11.78 -10.52
CA GLU A 83 -2.76 -12.87 -9.57
C GLU A 83 -3.58 -14.14 -9.84
N VAL A 84 -4.84 -14.01 -10.25
CA VAL A 84 -5.67 -15.14 -10.70
C VAL A 84 -5.05 -15.80 -11.93
N TYR A 85 -4.73 -15.01 -12.96
CA TYR A 85 -4.13 -15.51 -14.19
C TYR A 85 -2.80 -16.22 -13.94
N GLU A 86 -1.88 -15.57 -13.24
CA GLU A 86 -0.57 -16.14 -12.94
C GLU A 86 -0.67 -17.41 -12.08
N THR A 87 -1.57 -17.42 -11.09
CA THR A 87 -1.73 -18.56 -10.21
C THR A 87 -2.30 -19.77 -10.96
N LYS A 88 -3.23 -19.56 -11.91
CA LYS A 88 -3.71 -20.61 -12.83
C LYS A 88 -2.58 -21.20 -13.67
N GLU A 89 -1.73 -20.35 -14.26
CA GLU A 89 -0.59 -20.82 -15.05
C GLU A 89 0.45 -21.58 -14.20
N LYS A 90 0.75 -21.09 -12.99
CA LYS A 90 1.62 -21.76 -12.01
C LYS A 90 1.05 -23.12 -11.59
N LEU A 91 -0.28 -23.23 -11.43
CA LEU A 91 -0.97 -24.47 -11.08
C LEU A 91 -0.88 -25.49 -12.23
N LYS A 92 -1.18 -25.06 -13.46
CA LYS A 92 -1.07 -25.88 -14.68
C LYS A 92 0.34 -26.46 -14.86
N LYS A 93 1.37 -25.61 -14.71
CA LYS A 93 2.78 -26.04 -14.76
C LYS A 93 3.11 -27.05 -13.65
N SER A 94 2.59 -26.85 -12.44
CA SER A 94 2.83 -27.75 -11.30
C SER A 94 2.16 -29.12 -11.50
N ARG A 95 0.93 -29.16 -12.05
CA ARG A 95 0.22 -30.40 -12.40
C ARG A 95 0.97 -31.20 -13.48
N LYS A 96 1.38 -30.55 -14.58
CA LYS A 96 2.23 -31.17 -15.62
C LYS A 96 3.53 -31.75 -15.05
N LYS A 97 4.13 -31.10 -14.04
CA LYS A 97 5.33 -31.61 -13.38
C LYS A 97 5.04 -32.84 -12.52
N LEU A 98 3.87 -32.90 -11.87
CA LEU A 98 3.46 -34.05 -11.07
C LEU A 98 3.33 -35.33 -11.90
N GLU A 99 2.81 -35.23 -13.13
CA GLU A 99 2.68 -36.35 -14.07
C GLU A 99 4.03 -36.97 -14.42
N LYS A 100 5.07 -36.14 -14.59
CA LYS A 100 6.41 -36.59 -15.01
C LYS A 100 7.25 -37.18 -13.88
N VAL A 101 7.04 -36.72 -12.64
CA VAL A 101 7.89 -37.09 -11.50
C VAL A 101 7.39 -38.37 -10.85
N LYS A 102 8.23 -39.41 -10.84
CA LYS A 102 7.92 -40.70 -10.19
C LYS A 102 8.36 -40.77 -8.72
N ALA A 103 9.46 -40.09 -8.36
CA ALA A 103 10.04 -40.15 -7.02
C ALA A 103 9.05 -39.68 -5.92
N PRO A 104 8.73 -40.51 -4.89
CA PRO A 104 7.67 -40.23 -3.92
C PRO A 104 7.83 -38.90 -3.15
N LEU A 105 9.03 -38.61 -2.64
CA LEU A 105 9.28 -37.38 -1.88
C LEU A 105 9.10 -36.12 -2.74
N LYS A 106 9.56 -36.16 -4.00
CA LYS A 106 9.39 -35.05 -4.95
C LYS A 106 7.92 -34.86 -5.32
N ARG A 107 7.16 -35.95 -5.49
CA ARG A 107 5.71 -35.91 -5.71
C ARG A 107 4.98 -35.25 -4.53
N LYS A 108 5.29 -35.65 -3.30
CA LYS A 108 4.72 -35.06 -2.08
C LYS A 108 4.92 -33.53 -2.04
N GLY A 109 6.13 -33.06 -2.31
CA GLY A 109 6.43 -31.63 -2.37
C GLY A 109 5.64 -30.89 -3.46
N ILE A 110 5.43 -31.51 -4.63
CA ILE A 110 4.62 -30.94 -5.72
C ILE A 110 3.14 -30.90 -5.32
N CYS A 111 2.60 -31.95 -4.69
CA CYS A 111 1.22 -31.95 -4.18
C CYS A 111 1.00 -30.81 -3.18
N THR A 112 1.88 -30.66 -2.18
CA THR A 112 1.79 -29.56 -1.21
C THR A 112 1.84 -28.18 -1.88
N ARG A 113 2.64 -28.04 -2.95
CA ARG A 113 2.66 -26.81 -3.75
C ARG A 113 1.35 -26.58 -4.49
N ILE A 114 0.79 -27.62 -5.11
CA ILE A 114 -0.51 -27.58 -5.79
C ILE A 114 -1.61 -27.17 -4.81
N ASP A 115 -1.64 -27.75 -3.61
CA ASP A 115 -2.61 -27.39 -2.57
C ASP A 115 -2.52 -25.91 -2.21
N LYS A 116 -1.29 -25.42 -1.94
CA LYS A 116 -1.05 -23.99 -1.65
C LYS A 116 -1.49 -23.07 -2.78
N LEU A 117 -1.22 -23.44 -4.04
CA LEU A 117 -1.63 -22.67 -5.21
C LEU A 117 -3.15 -22.70 -5.39
N THR A 118 -3.80 -23.82 -5.11
CA THR A 118 -5.25 -23.98 -5.19
C THR A 118 -5.94 -23.13 -4.12
N THR A 119 -5.49 -23.19 -2.86
CA THR A 119 -6.00 -22.31 -1.80
C THR A 119 -5.79 -20.83 -2.14
N LYS A 120 -4.62 -20.48 -2.70
CA LYS A 120 -4.33 -19.11 -3.14
C LYS A 120 -5.33 -18.69 -4.24
N LEU A 121 -5.52 -19.52 -5.25
CA LEU A 121 -6.42 -19.24 -6.38
C LEU A 121 -7.86 -19.04 -5.90
N ASN A 122 -8.39 -19.98 -5.13
CA ASN A 122 -9.76 -19.91 -4.59
C ASN A 122 -9.99 -18.62 -3.80
N ARG A 123 -9.00 -18.17 -3.03
CA ARG A 123 -9.08 -16.91 -2.30
C ARG A 123 -9.20 -15.70 -3.23
N TYR A 124 -8.38 -15.62 -4.29
CA TYR A 124 -8.43 -14.49 -5.23
C TYR A 124 -9.68 -14.53 -6.11
N GLU A 125 -10.10 -15.70 -6.56
CA GLU A 125 -11.34 -15.88 -7.33
C GLU A 125 -12.58 -15.49 -6.52
N LYS A 126 -12.60 -15.81 -5.21
CA LYS A 126 -13.65 -15.32 -4.29
C LYS A 126 -13.73 -13.80 -4.28
N HIS A 127 -12.61 -13.11 -4.07
CA HIS A 127 -12.57 -11.65 -4.06
C HIS A 127 -12.98 -11.05 -5.42
N LEU A 128 -12.54 -11.66 -6.52
CA LEU A 128 -12.91 -11.22 -7.87
C LEU A 128 -14.43 -11.36 -8.12
N LYS A 129 -15.02 -12.48 -7.69
CA LYS A 129 -16.48 -12.74 -7.82
C LYS A 129 -17.31 -11.78 -6.97
N GLU A 130 -16.87 -11.50 -5.75
CA GLU A 130 -17.56 -10.62 -4.81
C GLU A 130 -17.29 -9.13 -5.06
N GLY A 131 -16.40 -8.79 -6.00
CA GLY A 131 -15.98 -7.40 -6.25
C GLY A 131 -15.18 -6.77 -5.10
N THR A 132 -14.70 -7.58 -4.16
CA THR A 132 -13.95 -7.14 -2.97
C THR A 132 -12.45 -7.25 -3.20
N ILE A 133 -11.65 -6.74 -2.25
CA ILE A 133 -10.19 -6.86 -2.29
C ILE A 133 -9.67 -7.64 -1.07
N PRO A 134 -8.53 -8.35 -1.19
CA PRO A 134 -7.84 -8.92 -0.05
C PRO A 134 -7.49 -7.85 0.99
N LYS A 135 -7.49 -8.24 2.26
CA LYS A 135 -7.10 -7.35 3.37
C LYS A 135 -5.70 -6.76 3.14
N VAL A 136 -5.64 -5.43 3.09
CA VAL A 136 -4.40 -4.65 3.01
C VAL A 136 -3.86 -4.40 4.41
N ILE A 137 -2.56 -4.66 4.62
CA ILE A 137 -1.88 -4.42 5.89
C ILE A 137 -0.88 -3.29 5.68
N PHE A 138 -1.23 -2.09 6.15
CA PHE A 138 -0.36 -0.91 6.09
C PHE A 138 0.90 -1.11 6.94
N GLY A 139 2.06 -0.78 6.39
CA GLY A 139 3.40 -1.11 6.94
C GLY A 139 3.94 -2.46 6.45
N GLY A 140 3.13 -3.27 5.77
CA GLY A 140 3.51 -4.54 5.16
C GLY A 140 3.29 -5.78 6.04
N LYS A 141 2.73 -6.84 5.43
CA LYS A 141 2.40 -8.11 6.10
C LYS A 141 3.58 -8.74 6.85
N LYS A 142 4.79 -8.68 6.31
CA LYS A 142 6.00 -9.26 6.95
C LYS A 142 6.27 -8.64 8.31
N ASN A 143 6.14 -7.32 8.40
CA ASN A 143 6.37 -6.57 9.63
C ASN A 143 5.23 -6.77 10.63
N PHE A 144 3.98 -6.86 10.16
CA PHE A 144 2.86 -7.26 11.02
C PHE A 144 3.08 -8.65 11.66
N MET A 145 3.60 -9.61 10.89
CA MET A 145 3.97 -10.93 11.43
C MET A 145 5.13 -10.87 12.43
N LYS A 146 6.09 -9.94 12.26
CA LYS A 146 7.14 -9.69 13.25
C LYS A 146 6.56 -9.12 14.55
N LEU A 147 5.64 -8.17 14.45
CA LEU A 147 4.93 -7.59 15.59
C LEU A 147 4.18 -8.67 16.38
N GLN A 148 3.43 -9.54 15.70
CA GLN A 148 2.69 -10.64 16.35
C GLN A 148 3.60 -11.64 17.07
N LYS A 149 4.87 -11.74 16.67
CA LYS A 149 5.89 -12.60 17.29
C LYS A 149 6.75 -11.86 18.33
N GLY A 150 6.41 -10.63 18.68
CA GLY A 150 7.20 -9.80 19.62
C GLY A 150 8.59 -9.40 19.11
N LYS A 151 8.85 -9.51 17.81
CA LYS A 151 10.17 -9.19 17.22
C LYS A 151 10.38 -7.71 16.91
N ILE A 152 9.29 -6.94 16.88
CA ILE A 152 9.31 -5.48 16.78
C ILE A 152 8.28 -4.92 17.75
N THR A 153 8.52 -3.72 18.25
CA THR A 153 7.61 -2.99 19.12
C THR A 153 6.43 -2.41 18.34
N LYS A 154 5.39 -1.99 19.07
CA LYS A 154 4.24 -1.29 18.49
C LYS A 154 4.66 0.06 17.89
N GLU A 155 5.64 0.71 18.50
CA GLU A 155 6.22 2.00 18.10
C GLU A 155 6.98 1.86 16.78
N GLU A 156 7.84 0.85 16.66
CA GLU A 156 8.52 0.53 15.39
C GLU A 156 7.51 0.23 14.28
N TRP A 157 6.47 -0.54 14.59
CA TRP A 157 5.41 -0.81 13.62
C TRP A 157 4.65 0.44 13.19
N LYS A 158 4.38 1.35 14.13
CA LYS A 158 3.79 2.66 13.84
C LYS A 158 4.70 3.48 12.92
N LYS A 159 6.01 3.53 13.17
CA LYS A 159 6.96 4.24 12.30
C LYS A 159 6.93 3.69 10.87
N LEU A 160 7.03 2.36 10.71
CA LEU A 160 7.01 1.68 9.40
C LEU A 160 5.76 1.94 8.55
N ARG A 161 4.62 2.21 9.18
CA ARG A 161 3.36 2.51 8.47
C ARG A 161 3.05 4.00 8.36
N SER A 162 3.91 4.85 8.91
CA SER A 162 3.72 6.30 9.01
C SER A 162 4.90 7.12 8.49
N SER A 163 5.84 6.50 7.76
CA SER A 163 7.10 7.11 7.30
C SER A 163 7.05 7.68 5.89
N ALA A 164 5.87 8.10 5.42
CA ALA A 164 5.74 8.64 4.07
C ALA A 164 4.56 9.62 4.04
N PHE A 165 4.55 10.51 3.06
CA PHE A 165 3.36 11.24 2.67
C PHE A 165 3.35 11.38 1.14
N TYR A 166 2.18 11.69 0.60
CA TYR A 166 2.02 11.89 -0.83
C TYR A 166 1.34 13.24 -1.07
N SER A 167 1.95 14.00 -1.97
CA SER A 167 1.58 15.38 -2.27
C SER A 167 1.32 15.51 -3.76
N VAL A 168 0.21 16.15 -4.12
CA VAL A 168 -0.22 16.31 -5.53
C VAL A 168 -0.25 17.79 -5.87
N GLY A 169 0.44 18.17 -6.95
CA GLY A 169 0.39 19.52 -7.52
C GLY A 169 -0.44 19.56 -8.79
N GLY A 170 -1.13 20.68 -9.03
CA GLY A 170 -1.86 20.91 -10.28
C GLY A 170 -0.98 21.68 -11.27
N LYS A 171 -1.07 21.35 -12.57
CA LYS A 171 -0.37 22.11 -13.62
C LYS A 171 -0.81 23.58 -13.63
N ILE A 172 -2.11 23.82 -13.43
CA ILE A 172 -2.72 25.16 -13.39
C ILE A 172 -2.16 25.98 -12.21
N ASP A 173 -1.95 25.33 -11.05
CA ASP A 173 -1.46 25.98 -9.82
C ASP A 173 0.08 26.15 -9.79
N GLY A 174 0.78 25.82 -10.88
CA GLY A 174 2.25 25.79 -10.91
C GLY A 174 2.85 24.73 -9.97
N GLY A 175 2.14 23.63 -9.72
CA GLY A 175 2.55 22.55 -8.82
C GLY A 175 1.77 22.53 -7.50
N ASN A 176 2.40 22.11 -6.41
CA ASN A 176 1.76 22.00 -5.10
C ASN A 176 2.12 23.21 -4.23
N GLN A 177 1.15 24.01 -3.79
CA GLN A 177 1.45 25.23 -3.04
C GLN A 177 1.90 24.98 -1.59
N ASN A 178 1.72 23.77 -1.07
CA ASN A 178 2.16 23.39 0.27
C ASN A 178 3.53 22.72 0.28
N LEU A 179 4.05 22.31 -0.90
CA LEU A 179 5.33 21.63 -1.02
C LEU A 179 6.03 22.10 -2.29
N ARG A 180 7.19 22.73 -2.10
CA ARG A 180 8.09 23.13 -3.18
C ARG A 180 9.32 22.24 -3.16
N ILE A 181 9.80 21.92 -4.36
CA ILE A 181 11.11 21.30 -4.55
C ILE A 181 12.01 22.43 -5.05
N THR A 182 13.06 22.74 -4.31
CA THR A 182 14.06 23.73 -4.69
C THR A 182 15.31 23.00 -5.16
N TYR A 183 15.96 23.53 -6.19
CA TYR A 183 17.32 23.12 -6.53
C TYR A 183 18.27 23.82 -5.55
N ILE A 184 19.13 23.05 -4.92
CA ILE A 184 20.26 23.61 -4.18
C ILE A 184 21.40 23.61 -5.19
N GLU A 185 21.80 24.80 -5.66
CA GLU A 185 23.04 24.92 -6.41
C GLU A 185 24.18 24.52 -5.48
N ASP A 186 24.95 23.51 -5.85
CA ASP A 186 26.19 23.16 -5.15
C ASP A 186 27.13 24.36 -5.28
N ASN A 187 27.19 25.20 -4.25
CA ASN A 187 28.42 25.89 -3.91
C ASN A 187 29.32 24.88 -3.19
N MET A 188 29.90 23.95 -3.95
CA MET A 188 31.12 23.23 -3.55
C MET A 188 32.33 23.99 -4.10
#